data_AF-A0A3M1IEM0-F1
#
_entry.id   AF-A0A3M1IEM0-F1
#
_cell.length_a   1.000
_cell.length_b   1.000
_cell.length_c   1.000
_cell.angle_alpha   90.00
_cell.angle_beta   90.00
_cell.angle_gamma   90.00
#
_symmetry.space_group_name_H-M   'P 1'
#
loop_
_entity.id
_entity.type
_entity.pdbx_description
1 polymer ?
#
loop_
_entity_poly.entity_id
_entity_poly.type
_entity_poly.pdbx_seq_one_letter_code
_entity_poly.pdbx_strand_id
1 'polypeptide(L)'
;MFDQKIPFGKYRINKNSPPIIVAELGINHNGDENLALEMVHAAKECGVHAIKLQSYTTDRFIHPEKTEVKALYNIFDSCRLSYESHA
;
A
#
# COMPACT_ATOMS: atom_id res chain seq x y z
N MET A 1 4.48 5.82 -28.80
CA MET A 1 4.86 5.78 -27.37
C MET A 1 3.98 4.84 -26.53
N PHE A 2 2.71 4.62 -26.86
CA PHE A 2 1.78 3.76 -26.08
C PHE A 2 1.70 2.27 -26.49
N ASP A 3 2.50 1.83 -27.48
CA ASP A 3 2.55 0.43 -27.90
C ASP A 3 3.60 -0.39 -27.12
N GLN A 4 4.40 0.26 -26.26
CA GLN A 4 5.36 -0.41 -25.42
C GLN A 4 4.64 -1.24 -24.34
N LYS A 5 4.93 -2.54 -24.28
CA LYS A 5 4.43 -3.44 -23.25
C LYS A 5 5.26 -3.26 -21.97
N ILE A 6 4.67 -2.65 -20.95
CA ILE A 6 5.28 -2.47 -19.64
C ILE A 6 5.06 -3.75 -18.81
N PRO A 7 6.12 -4.38 -18.28
CA PRO A 7 5.98 -5.54 -17.40
C PRO A 7 5.39 -5.14 -16.03
N PHE A 8 4.49 -5.97 -15.50
CA PHE A 8 3.90 -5.82 -14.17
C PHE A 8 3.71 -7.21 -13.54
N GLY A 9 4.73 -7.70 -12.84
CA GLY A 9 4.77 -9.10 -12.38
C GLY A 9 4.60 -10.07 -13.55
N LYS A 10 3.58 -10.95 -13.47
CA LYS A 10 3.21 -11.88 -14.56
C LYS A 10 2.40 -11.23 -15.69
N TYR A 11 1.97 -9.98 -15.52
CA TYR A 11 1.14 -9.24 -16.47
C TYR A 11 2.00 -8.34 -17.37
N ARG A 12 1.43 -7.93 -18.51
CA ARG A 12 2.01 -6.92 -19.42
C ARG A 12 0.95 -5.90 -19.79
N ILE A 13 1.26 -4.63 -19.57
CA ILE A 13 0.33 -3.50 -19.72
C ILE A 13 0.70 -2.72 -20.98
N ASN A 14 -0.27 -2.49 -21.84
CA ASN A 14 -0.22 -1.52 -22.93
C ASN A 14 -1.63 -0.94 -23.15
N LYS A 15 -1.81 -0.09 -24.17
CA LYS A 15 -3.09 0.57 -24.46
C LYS A 15 -4.29 -0.38 -24.69
N ASN A 16 -4.02 -1.64 -25.06
CA ASN A 16 -5.04 -2.65 -25.38
C ASN A 16 -5.16 -3.74 -24.30
N SER A 17 -4.32 -3.71 -23.26
CA SER A 17 -4.42 -4.67 -22.15
C SER A 17 -5.67 -4.41 -21.32
N PRO A 18 -6.30 -5.45 -20.74
CA PRO A 18 -7.32 -5.25 -19.72
C PRO A 18 -6.79 -4.42 -18.53
N PRO A 19 -7.67 -3.71 -17.80
CA PRO A 19 -7.27 -2.99 -16.60
C PRO A 19 -6.63 -3.92 -15.56
N ILE A 20 -5.60 -3.41 -14.90
CA ILE A 20 -5.01 -4.04 -13.71
C ILE A 20 -5.71 -3.50 -12.49
N ILE A 21 -6.17 -4.39 -11.63
CA ILE A 21 -6.80 -4.07 -10.35
C ILE A 21 -5.78 -4.23 -9.25
N VAL A 22 -5.48 -3.15 -8.53
CA VAL A 22 -4.61 -3.14 -7.35
C VAL A 22 -5.45 -2.82 -6.14
N ALA A 23 -5.47 -3.72 -5.15
CA ALA A 23 -6.09 -3.44 -3.85
C ALA A 23 -5.16 -2.55 -3.03
N GLU A 24 -5.60 -1.31 -2.77
CA GLU A 24 -4.89 -0.40 -1.88
C GLU A 24 -5.26 -0.72 -0.43
N LEU A 25 -4.32 -1.31 0.32
CA LEU A 25 -4.48 -1.55 1.75
C LEU A 25 -4.17 -0.28 2.55
N GLY A 26 -3.20 0.52 2.08
CA GLY A 26 -2.87 1.81 2.69
C GLY A 26 -2.50 1.65 4.16
N ILE A 27 -3.26 2.33 5.04
CA ILE A 27 -3.17 2.23 6.50
C ILE A 27 -4.41 1.59 7.14
N ASN A 28 -5.29 0.95 6.35
CA ASN A 28 -6.57 0.42 6.82
C ASN A 28 -6.43 -0.76 7.81
N HIS A 29 -5.23 -1.29 7.95
CA HIS A 29 -4.88 -2.30 8.94
C HIS A 29 -4.66 -1.71 10.35
N ASN A 30 -4.71 -0.39 10.53
CA ASN A 30 -4.60 0.28 11.83
C ASN A 30 -3.35 -0.10 12.65
N GLY A 31 -2.25 -0.46 11.98
CA GLY A 31 -1.03 -0.94 12.62
C GLY A 31 -1.07 -2.41 13.09
N ASP A 32 -2.17 -3.13 12.86
CA ASP A 32 -2.30 -4.55 13.17
C ASP A 32 -1.81 -5.42 12.01
N GLU A 33 -0.74 -6.17 12.25
CA GLU A 33 -0.14 -7.08 11.27
C GLU A 33 -1.04 -8.24 10.88
N ASN A 34 -1.83 -8.78 11.83
CA ASN A 34 -2.75 -9.87 11.53
C ASN A 34 -3.88 -9.37 10.64
N LEU A 35 -4.43 -8.18 10.94
CA LEU A 35 -5.43 -7.55 10.07
C LEU A 35 -4.86 -7.26 8.68
N ALA A 36 -3.62 -6.78 8.59
CA ALA A 36 -2.96 -6.58 7.30
C ALA A 36 -2.90 -7.89 6.49
N LEU A 37 -2.52 -9.00 7.13
CA LEU A 37 -2.50 -10.33 6.48
C LEU A 37 -3.90 -10.80 6.07
N GLU A 38 -4.92 -10.63 6.91
CA GLU A 38 -6.31 -10.93 6.57
C GLU A 38 -6.77 -10.16 5.33
N MET A 39 -6.43 -8.87 5.25
CA MET A 39 -6.71 -8.04 4.08
C MET A 39 -6.00 -8.55 2.81
N VAL A 40 -4.76 -9.05 2.92
CA VAL A 40 -4.04 -9.67 1.80
C VAL A 40 -4.77 -10.92 1.31
N HIS A 41 -5.24 -11.77 2.23
CA HIS A 41 -6.01 -12.96 1.89
C HIS A 41 -7.33 -12.60 1.19
N ALA A 42 -8.08 -11.65 1.74
CA ALA A 42 -9.33 -11.18 1.14
C ALA A 42 -9.10 -10.58 -0.26
N ALA A 43 -8.05 -9.76 -0.44
CA ALA A 43 -7.71 -9.19 -1.74
C ALA A 43 -7.40 -10.28 -2.78
N LYS A 44 -6.65 -11.32 -2.38
CA LYS A 44 -6.37 -12.47 -3.24
C LYS A 44 -7.64 -13.22 -3.64
N GLU A 45 -8.57 -13.43 -2.71
CA GLU A 45 -9.87 -14.07 -2.97
C GLU A 45 -10.74 -13.25 -3.94
N CYS A 46 -10.67 -11.93 -3.87
CA CYS A 46 -11.32 -11.03 -4.84
C CYS A 46 -10.70 -11.06 -6.25
N GLY A 47 -9.57 -11.77 -6.45
CA GLY A 47 -8.93 -11.89 -7.76
C GLY A 47 -8.20 -10.63 -8.22
N VAL A 48 -7.74 -9.78 -7.29
CA VAL A 48 -6.93 -8.61 -7.65
C VAL A 48 -5.57 -9.04 -8.21
N HIS A 49 -4.95 -8.17 -9.00
CA HIS A 49 -3.69 -8.45 -9.67
C HIS A 49 -2.49 -8.18 -8.76
N ALA A 50 -2.64 -7.24 -7.82
CA ALA A 50 -1.66 -6.90 -6.82
C ALA A 50 -2.33 -6.25 -5.59
N ILE A 51 -1.61 -6.23 -4.49
CA ILE A 51 -1.90 -5.39 -3.32
C ILE A 51 -0.89 -4.24 -3.28
N LYS A 52 -1.25 -3.14 -2.61
CA LYS A 52 -0.33 -2.04 -2.32
C LYS A 52 -0.42 -1.66 -0.84
N LEU A 53 0.73 -1.71 -0.16
CA LEU A 53 0.92 -1.23 1.21
C LEU A 53 1.66 0.12 1.18
N GLN A 54 1.49 0.91 2.24
CA GLN A 54 2.23 2.16 2.41
C GLN A 54 3.43 1.95 3.32
N SER A 55 4.63 2.01 2.75
CA SER A 55 5.88 2.00 3.52
C SER A 55 6.37 3.43 3.74
N TYR A 56 6.49 3.82 5.01
CA TYR A 56 6.97 5.14 5.41
C TYR A 56 7.63 5.07 6.78
N THR A 57 8.49 6.06 7.05
CA THR A 57 8.91 6.40 8.41
C THR A 57 8.18 7.69 8.77
N THR A 58 7.39 7.70 9.84
CA THR A 58 6.50 8.82 10.18
C THR A 58 7.24 10.15 10.22
N ASP A 59 8.39 10.21 10.89
CA ASP A 59 9.24 11.42 10.99
C ASP A 59 9.74 11.96 9.65
N ARG A 60 9.88 11.08 8.65
CA ARG A 60 10.30 11.45 7.28
C ARG A 60 9.12 11.80 6.38
N PHE A 61 7.92 11.45 6.79
CA PHE A 61 6.69 11.64 6.02
C PHE A 61 5.89 12.85 6.50
N ILE A 62 5.84 13.07 7.82
CA ILE A 62 5.11 14.15 8.48
C ILE A 62 6.04 14.86 9.46
N HIS A 63 6.07 16.19 9.42
CA HIS A 63 6.95 16.98 10.27
C HIS A 63 6.53 16.87 11.75
N PRO A 64 7.34 16.27 12.64
CA PRO A 64 6.92 15.91 14.00
C PRO A 64 6.62 17.12 14.91
N GLU A 65 7.31 18.24 14.66
CA GLU A 65 7.21 19.48 15.45
C GLU A 65 6.07 20.42 15.03
N LYS A 66 5.37 20.12 13.93
CA LYS A 66 4.29 20.99 13.44
C LYS A 66 2.98 20.63 14.13
N THR A 67 2.53 21.48 15.04
CA THR A 67 1.30 21.27 15.83
C THR A 67 0.07 21.08 14.95
N GLU A 68 -0.01 21.76 13.80
CA GLU A 68 -1.13 21.67 12.85
C GLU A 68 -1.30 20.29 12.21
N VAL A 69 -0.23 19.48 12.16
CA VAL A 69 -0.27 18.10 11.64
C VAL A 69 -0.10 17.05 12.74
N LYS A 70 -0.11 17.43 14.02
CA LYS A 70 0.16 16.48 15.11
C LYS A 70 -0.82 15.30 15.14
N ALA A 71 -2.10 15.56 14.84
CA ALA A 71 -3.10 14.50 14.73
C ALA A 71 -2.79 13.52 13.60
N LEU A 72 -2.39 14.02 12.42
CA LEU A 72 -2.00 13.18 11.29
C LEU A 72 -0.73 12.39 11.60
N TYR A 73 0.27 13.04 12.22
CA TYR A 73 1.47 12.36 12.68
C TYR A 73 1.10 11.16 13.54
N ASN A 74 0.24 11.33 14.54
CA ASN A 74 -0.14 10.26 15.45
C ASN A 74 -0.87 9.10 14.73
N ILE A 75 -1.73 9.40 13.74
CA ILE A 75 -2.44 8.38 12.95
C ILE A 75 -1.45 7.56 12.12
N PHE A 76 -0.54 8.21 11.41
CA PHE A 76 0.45 7.50 10.59
C PHE A 76 1.45 6.75 11.49
N ASP A 77 1.83 7.31 12.64
CA ASP A 77 2.73 6.62 13.56
C ASP A 77 2.10 5.34 14.12
N SER A 78 0.81 5.41 14.49
CA SER A 78 0.10 4.23 15.00
C SER A 78 -0.14 3.17 13.93
N CYS A 79 -0.17 3.56 12.66
CA CYS A 79 -0.42 2.66 11.54
C CYS A 79 0.84 2.18 10.83
N ARG A 80 2.05 2.60 11.23
CA ARG A 80 3.26 2.13 10.56
C ARG A 80 3.48 0.64 10.84
N LEU A 81 3.95 -0.08 9.83
CA LEU A 81 4.43 -1.45 9.99
C LEU A 81 5.96 -1.45 10.04
N SER A 82 6.53 -2.46 10.71
CA SER A 82 7.99 -2.63 10.77
C SER A 82 8.55 -3.01 9.40
N TYR A 83 9.88 -2.96 9.25
CA TYR A 83 10.51 -3.45 8.02
C TYR A 83 10.27 -4.95 7.84
N GLU A 84 10.33 -5.70 8.93
CA GLU A 84 10.12 -7.14 9.00
C GLU A 84 8.69 -7.51 8.58
N SER A 85 7.69 -6.72 8.94
CA SER A 85 6.30 -6.95 8.53
C SER A 85 6.07 -6.70 7.03
N HIS A 86 6.99 -6.03 6.34
CA HIS A 86 6.94 -5.78 4.89
C HIS A 86 7.77 -6.78 4.07
N ALA A 87 8.64 -7.57 4.69
CA ALA A 87 9.57 -8.48 4.02
C ALA A 87 8.92 -9.83 3.69
#